data_AF-A0A139R7X0-F1
#
_entry.id   AF-A0A139R7X0-F1
#
_cell.length_a   1.000
_cell.length_b   1.000
_cell.length_c   1.000
_cell.angle_alpha   90.00
_cell.angle_beta   90.00
_cell.angle_gamma   90.00
#
_symmetry.space_group_name_H-M   'P 1'
#
loop_
_entity.id
_entity.type
_entity.pdbx_description
1 polymer ?
#
loop_
_entity_poly.entity_id
_entity_poly.type
_entity_poly.pdbx_seq_one_letter_code
_entity_poly.pdbx_strand_id
1 'polypeptide(L)'
;MNKTMKINLSIIAVVALLMYAINQMKGDDTNSTQSSDAKTEQTSTSSSKEETSQSSQEVKNDGKDYTEVSNTEFASHLTTEINNQLSASGYQVTVKPVGNNVIYLYVPQDVKYNSNSEIQKIADSLYSIKESTFSNWAIDNGYDLGFTNSPDLYIKSEDDTTLAEESGIVNKSMKVKVNN
;
A
#
# COMPACT_ATOMS: atom_id res chain seq x y z
N MET A 1 2.57 26.19 -31.57
CA MET A 1 3.66 25.91 -30.62
C MET A 1 3.07 25.82 -29.22
N ASN A 2 2.78 24.60 -28.76
CA ASN A 2 2.34 24.41 -27.37
C ASN A 2 3.58 24.45 -26.49
N LYS A 3 3.80 25.60 -25.87
CA LYS A 3 4.86 25.79 -24.87
C LYS A 3 4.40 25.01 -23.64
N THR A 4 4.90 23.80 -23.47
CA THR A 4 4.66 23.00 -22.26
C THR A 4 5.18 23.81 -21.08
N MET A 5 4.28 24.46 -20.37
CA MET A 5 4.58 25.18 -19.15
C MET A 5 4.94 24.11 -18.12
N LYS A 6 6.24 23.91 -17.88
CA LYS A 6 6.71 23.10 -16.75
C LYS A 6 6.29 23.86 -15.50
N ILE A 7 5.18 23.44 -14.89
CA ILE A 7 4.75 23.96 -13.61
C ILE A 7 5.81 23.48 -12.62
N ASN A 8 6.65 24.39 -12.15
CA ASN A 8 7.58 24.11 -11.07
C ASN A 8 6.76 23.98 -9.79
N LEU A 9 6.20 22.80 -9.54
CA LEU A 9 5.56 22.51 -8.28
C LEU A 9 6.63 22.55 -7.19
N SER A 10 6.41 23.38 -6.17
CA SER A 10 7.26 23.36 -4.98
C SER A 10 7.14 22.00 -4.29
N ILE A 11 8.18 21.59 -3.56
CA ILE A 11 8.23 20.32 -2.82
C ILE A 11 7.01 20.15 -1.90
N ILE A 12 6.50 21.25 -1.33
CA ILE A 12 5.27 21.30 -0.54
C ILE A 12 4.05 20.83 -1.34
N ALA A 13 3.95 21.20 -2.63
CA ALA A 13 2.88 20.77 -3.50
C ALA A 13 2.97 19.28 -3.86
N VAL A 14 4.17 18.70 -3.91
CA VAL A 14 4.39 17.26 -4.16
C VAL A 14 3.95 16.43 -2.97
N VAL A 15 4.38 16.84 -1.77
CA VAL A 15 3.94 16.21 -0.53
C VAL A 15 2.44 16.35 -0.38
N ALA A 16 1.86 17.53 -0.67
CA ALA A 16 0.43 17.72 -0.63
C ALA A 16 -0.33 16.87 -1.67
N LEU A 17 0.21 16.67 -2.87
CA LEU A 17 -0.39 15.80 -3.89
C LEU A 17 -0.31 14.32 -3.52
N LEU A 18 0.84 13.86 -3.01
CA LEU A 18 0.99 12.50 -2.46
C LEU A 18 -0.01 12.30 -1.31
N MET A 19 -0.07 13.24 -0.35
CA MET A 19 -1.01 13.18 0.78
C MET A 19 -2.48 13.25 0.34
N TYR A 20 -2.79 14.03 -0.70
CA TYR A 20 -4.13 14.09 -1.29
C TYR A 20 -4.52 12.77 -1.95
N ALA A 21 -3.62 12.17 -2.74
CA ALA A 21 -3.85 10.87 -3.33
C ALA A 21 -4.12 9.80 -2.26
N ILE A 22 -3.39 9.80 -1.15
CA ILE A 22 -3.61 8.88 0.00
C ILE A 22 -5.00 9.06 0.62
N ASN A 23 -5.47 10.29 0.79
CA ASN A 23 -6.80 10.53 1.32
C ASN A 23 -7.90 10.00 0.38
N GLN A 24 -7.66 9.94 -0.93
CA GLN A 24 -8.57 9.31 -1.89
C GLN A 24 -8.55 7.77 -1.81
N MET A 25 -7.48 7.16 -1.31
CA MET A 25 -7.35 5.71 -1.12
C MET A 25 -7.93 5.22 0.22
N LYS A 26 -8.11 6.11 1.21
CA LYS A 26 -9.02 5.87 2.34
C LYS A 26 -10.46 6.00 1.85
N GLY A 27 -10.87 5.07 0.99
CA GLY A 27 -12.27 4.89 0.63
C GLY A 27 -13.08 4.55 1.88
N ASP A 28 -14.21 5.23 2.02
CA ASP A 28 -15.17 5.16 3.11
C ASP A 28 -15.47 3.72 3.56
N ASP A 29 -15.06 3.37 4.79
CA ASP A 29 -15.71 2.33 5.58
C ASP A 29 -17.11 2.84 5.97
N THR A 30 -18.06 2.89 5.04
CA THR A 30 -19.48 3.05 5.36
C THR A 30 -20.34 2.20 4.43
N ASN A 31 -20.32 0.89 4.73
CA ASN A 31 -21.42 -0.03 4.48
C ASN A 31 -21.69 -0.69 5.83
N SER A 32 -22.85 -0.67 6.47
CA SER A 32 -24.23 -0.36 6.11
C SER A 32 -24.97 -0.11 7.43
N THR A 33 -26.07 0.64 7.43
CA THR A 33 -27.37 0.19 7.97
C THR A 33 -28.37 1.31 7.76
N GLN A 34 -29.03 1.28 6.60
CA GLN A 34 -30.32 1.93 6.44
C GLN A 34 -31.38 0.84 6.61
N SER A 35 -31.74 0.54 7.87
CA SER A 35 -32.92 -0.26 8.18
C SER A 35 -34.06 0.67 8.54
N SER A 36 -35.00 0.75 7.61
CA SER A 36 -36.32 1.35 7.77
C SER A 36 -37.11 0.63 8.87
N ASP A 37 -37.56 1.41 9.85
CA ASP A 37 -38.56 1.05 10.83
C ASP A 37 -39.90 0.67 10.18
N ALA A 38 -40.36 -0.55 10.43
CA ALA A 38 -41.78 -0.89 10.41
C ALA A 38 -42.07 -2.04 11.40
N LYS A 39 -42.75 -1.64 12.48
CA LYS A 39 -43.41 -2.42 13.53
C LYS A 39 -44.25 -3.59 13.00
N THR A 40 -44.29 -4.75 13.70
CA THR A 40 -45.46 -5.30 14.46
C THR A 40 -45.31 -6.82 14.78
N GLU A 41 -45.43 -7.14 16.08
CA GLU A 41 -45.96 -8.34 16.79
C GLU A 41 -45.50 -9.81 16.55
N GLN A 42 -44.92 -10.36 17.63
CA GLN A 42 -45.38 -11.51 18.44
C GLN A 42 -45.59 -12.89 17.78
N THR A 43 -44.74 -13.89 18.12
CA THR A 43 -45.13 -15.11 18.86
C THR A 43 -43.93 -16.02 19.20
N SER A 44 -44.10 -16.74 20.31
CA SER A 44 -43.15 -17.55 21.06
C SER A 44 -42.82 -18.93 20.45
N THR A 45 -41.68 -19.50 20.88
CA THR A 45 -41.51 -20.80 21.60
C THR A 45 -40.40 -21.73 21.03
N SER A 46 -39.57 -22.22 21.96
CA SER A 46 -38.94 -23.56 22.07
C SER A 46 -37.56 -23.86 21.44
N SER A 47 -36.57 -23.94 22.34
CA SER A 47 -35.50 -24.94 22.50
C SER A 47 -35.12 -25.86 21.34
N SER A 48 -33.81 -25.95 21.06
CA SER A 48 -32.98 -27.12 21.43
C SER A 48 -31.48 -26.81 21.29
N LYS A 49 -30.71 -27.28 22.29
CA LYS A 49 -29.25 -27.39 22.28
C LYS A 49 -28.84 -28.40 21.21
N GLU A 50 -27.89 -28.05 20.35
CA GLU A 50 -27.01 -29.02 19.70
C GLU A 50 -25.57 -28.51 19.70
N GLU A 51 -24.69 -29.48 19.87
CA GLU A 51 -23.30 -29.37 20.29
C GLU A 51 -22.39 -28.87 19.17
N THR A 52 -21.47 -27.98 19.53
CA THR A 52 -20.42 -27.43 18.69
C THR A 52 -19.39 -28.51 18.33
N SER A 53 -19.57 -29.19 17.20
CA SER A 53 -18.46 -29.90 16.55
C SER A 53 -17.65 -28.89 15.72
N GLN A 54 -16.66 -28.27 16.37
CA GLN A 54 -15.65 -27.47 15.67
C GLN A 54 -14.77 -28.42 14.85
N SER A 55 -15.17 -28.66 13.61
CA SER A 55 -14.32 -29.25 12.58
C SER A 55 -13.09 -28.37 12.43
N SER A 56 -11.93 -28.86 12.88
CA SER A 56 -10.64 -28.26 12.55
C SER A 56 -10.41 -28.45 11.04
N GLN A 57 -11.00 -27.57 10.24
CA GLN A 57 -10.64 -27.45 8.84
C GLN A 57 -9.17 -27.04 8.80
N GLU A 58 -8.29 -27.94 8.35
CA GLU A 58 -6.98 -27.55 7.84
C GLU A 58 -7.23 -26.43 6.82
N VAL A 59 -6.75 -25.23 7.12
CA VAL A 59 -6.69 -24.14 6.16
C VAL A 59 -5.75 -24.63 5.06
N LYS A 60 -6.31 -25.06 3.93
CA LYS A 60 -5.52 -25.41 2.77
C LYS A 60 -4.98 -24.09 2.21
N ASN A 61 -3.67 -23.90 2.32
CA ASN A 61 -2.94 -22.87 1.58
C ASN A 61 -2.93 -23.29 0.11
N ASP A 62 -3.91 -22.81 -0.66
CA ASP A 62 -4.08 -23.13 -2.09
C ASP A 62 -3.63 -21.99 -3.02
N GLY A 63 -3.13 -20.89 -2.45
CA GLY A 63 -2.50 -19.79 -3.18
C GLY A 63 -1.15 -20.19 -3.77
N LYS A 64 -0.79 -19.56 -4.90
CA LYS A 64 0.54 -19.73 -5.50
C LYS A 64 1.63 -19.10 -4.63
N ASP A 65 2.83 -19.68 -4.65
CA ASP A 65 3.99 -19.11 -3.97
C ASP A 65 4.39 -17.74 -4.52
N TYR A 66 4.82 -16.85 -3.63
CA TYR A 66 5.44 -15.58 -4.01
C TYR A 66 6.91 -15.79 -4.40
N THR A 67 7.25 -15.48 -5.65
CA THR A 67 8.57 -15.73 -6.25
C THR A 67 9.25 -14.44 -6.70
N GLU A 68 10.49 -14.53 -7.18
CA GLU A 68 11.18 -13.39 -7.81
C GLU A 68 10.44 -12.86 -9.05
N VAL A 69 9.76 -13.73 -9.80
CA VAL A 69 8.90 -13.33 -10.93
C VAL A 69 7.71 -12.53 -10.40
N SER A 70 7.06 -13.02 -9.34
CA SER A 70 5.97 -12.31 -8.65
C SER A 70 6.40 -10.92 -8.17
N ASN A 71 7.60 -10.82 -7.58
CA ASN A 71 8.16 -9.58 -7.09
C ASN A 71 8.44 -8.59 -8.24
N THR A 72 8.91 -9.10 -9.39
CA THR A 72 9.14 -8.30 -10.59
C THR A 72 7.84 -7.76 -11.17
N GLU A 73 6.80 -8.60 -11.26
CA GLU A 73 5.47 -8.21 -11.73
C GLU A 73 4.86 -7.16 -10.81
N PHE A 74 4.93 -7.38 -9.50
CA PHE A 74 4.43 -6.43 -8.51
C PHE A 74 5.18 -5.09 -8.54
N ALA A 75 6.52 -5.10 -8.63
CA ALA A 75 7.32 -3.87 -8.74
C ALA A 75 6.93 -3.05 -9.98
N SER A 76 6.70 -3.71 -11.12
CA SER A 76 6.22 -3.05 -12.34
C SER A 76 4.82 -2.46 -12.17
N HIS A 77 3.92 -3.21 -11.53
CA HIS A 77 2.56 -2.75 -11.25
C HIS A 77 2.56 -1.54 -10.31
N LEU A 78 3.30 -1.61 -9.21
CA LEU A 78 3.44 -0.52 -8.23
C LEU A 78 4.06 0.74 -8.85
N THR A 79 5.08 0.59 -9.72
CA THR A 79 5.66 1.72 -10.45
C THR A 79 4.60 2.44 -11.28
N THR A 80 3.78 1.67 -12.00
CA THR A 80 2.72 2.23 -12.86
C THR A 80 1.67 2.95 -12.02
N GLU A 81 1.23 2.34 -10.92
CA GLU A 81 0.20 2.90 -10.04
C GLU A 81 0.65 4.24 -9.44
N ILE A 82 1.85 4.30 -8.87
CA ILE A 82 2.38 5.54 -8.30
C ILE A 82 2.56 6.61 -9.38
N ASN A 83 3.11 6.27 -10.55
CA ASN A 83 3.34 7.25 -11.61
C ASN A 83 2.04 7.76 -12.24
N ASN A 84 0.98 6.95 -12.30
CA ASN A 84 -0.35 7.41 -12.72
C ASN A 84 -0.86 8.52 -11.78
N GLN A 85 -0.69 8.33 -10.46
CA GLN A 85 -1.08 9.32 -9.46
C GLN A 85 -0.21 10.59 -9.51
N LEU A 86 1.07 10.45 -9.88
CA LEU A 86 2.00 11.57 -10.02
C LEU A 86 1.97 12.25 -11.40
N SER A 87 1.17 11.76 -12.35
CA SER A 87 1.18 12.21 -13.76
C SER A 87 1.03 13.73 -13.95
N ALA A 88 0.26 14.40 -13.07
CA ALA A 88 0.07 15.85 -13.11
C ALA A 88 1.18 16.67 -12.41
N SER A 89 2.03 16.01 -11.62
CA SER A 89 3.03 16.67 -10.76
C SER A 89 4.38 16.89 -11.44
N GLY A 90 4.67 16.12 -12.51
CA GLY A 90 5.99 16.08 -13.15
C GLY A 90 7.03 15.21 -12.40
N TYR A 91 6.64 14.63 -11.26
CA TYR A 91 7.45 13.66 -10.52
C TYR A 91 7.23 12.26 -11.05
N GLN A 92 8.29 11.45 -11.03
CA GLN A 92 8.23 10.03 -11.35
C GLN A 92 9.05 9.25 -10.35
N VAL A 93 8.63 8.02 -10.10
CA VAL A 93 9.36 7.04 -9.31
C VAL A 93 9.71 5.83 -10.16
N THR A 94 10.64 5.01 -9.68
CA THR A 94 10.94 3.70 -10.24
C THR A 94 11.00 2.68 -9.13
N VAL A 95 10.29 1.56 -9.24
CA VAL A 95 10.41 0.44 -8.30
C VAL A 95 11.22 -0.67 -8.96
N LYS A 96 12.25 -1.17 -8.27
CA LYS A 96 13.08 -2.29 -8.71
C LYS A 96 12.92 -3.48 -7.76
N PRO A 97 12.63 -4.69 -8.26
CA PRO A 97 12.62 -5.89 -7.43
C PRO A 97 14.05 -6.26 -7.01
N VAL A 98 14.18 -6.82 -5.81
CA VAL A 98 15.43 -7.37 -5.27
C VAL A 98 15.12 -8.72 -4.65
N GLY A 99 15.56 -9.80 -5.31
CA GLY A 99 15.23 -11.15 -4.90
C GLY A 99 13.72 -11.40 -4.86
N ASN A 100 13.29 -12.25 -3.94
CA ASN A 100 11.90 -12.72 -3.89
C ASN A 100 10.97 -11.86 -3.02
N ASN A 101 11.45 -11.04 -2.09
CA ASN A 101 10.55 -10.27 -1.20
C ASN A 101 10.97 -8.81 -0.95
N VAL A 102 11.97 -8.26 -1.64
CA VAL A 102 12.39 -6.86 -1.40
C VAL A 102 12.12 -6.01 -2.64
N ILE A 103 11.70 -4.76 -2.43
CA ILE A 103 11.59 -3.75 -3.49
C ILE A 103 12.31 -2.46 -3.11
N TYR A 104 13.01 -1.88 -4.09
CA TYR A 104 13.65 -0.57 -3.97
C TYR A 104 12.84 0.46 -4.77
N LEU A 105 12.24 1.42 -4.07
CA LEU A 105 11.51 2.52 -4.67
C LEU A 105 12.39 3.77 -4.72
N TYR A 106 12.72 4.18 -5.93
CA TYR A 106 13.53 5.35 -6.23
C TYR A 106 12.65 6.58 -6.36
N VAL A 107 12.89 7.56 -5.48
CA VAL A 107 12.32 8.91 -5.55
C VAL A 107 13.32 9.88 -6.19
N PRO A 108 12.87 11.04 -6.72
CA PRO A 108 13.77 12.01 -7.31
C PRO A 108 14.90 12.43 -6.37
N GLN A 109 16.06 12.71 -6.95
CA GLN A 109 17.31 12.96 -6.22
C GLN A 109 17.17 14.05 -5.14
N ASP A 110 16.40 15.11 -5.40
CA ASP A 110 16.27 16.25 -4.49
C ASP A 110 15.54 15.91 -3.18
N VAL A 111 14.74 14.83 -3.15
CA VAL A 111 14.01 14.40 -1.95
C VAL A 111 14.94 14.09 -0.79
N LYS A 112 16.18 13.64 -1.07
CA LYS A 112 17.14 13.30 -0.02
C LYS A 112 17.63 14.49 0.81
N TYR A 113 17.37 15.72 0.37
CA TYR A 113 17.73 16.94 1.10
C TYR A 113 16.57 17.52 1.91
N ASN A 114 15.39 16.89 1.89
CA ASN A 114 14.26 17.28 2.72
C ASN A 114 14.56 17.04 4.21
N SER A 115 13.81 17.70 5.08
CA SER A 115 13.91 17.44 6.53
C SER A 115 13.53 16.00 6.85
N ASN A 116 14.09 15.44 7.93
CA ASN A 116 13.75 14.09 8.39
C ASN A 116 12.23 13.88 8.53
N SER A 117 11.49 14.91 8.97
CA SER A 117 10.03 14.83 9.12
C SER A 117 9.28 14.75 7.79
N GLU A 118 9.77 15.39 6.74
CA GLU A 118 9.18 15.34 5.40
C GLU A 118 9.50 14.00 4.74
N ILE A 119 10.74 13.51 4.89
CA ILE A 119 11.13 12.19 4.39
C ILE A 119 10.30 11.11 5.09
N GLN A 120 10.05 11.22 6.39
CA GLN A 120 9.17 10.29 7.11
C GLN A 120 7.75 10.31 6.55
N LYS A 121 7.15 11.48 6.32
CA LYS A 121 5.80 11.58 5.73
C LYS A 121 5.73 10.97 4.34
N ILE A 122 6.72 11.23 3.50
CA ILE A 122 6.83 10.60 2.16
C ILE A 122 6.95 9.08 2.30
N ALA A 123 7.75 8.61 3.25
CA ALA A 123 7.95 7.19 3.48
C ALA A 123 6.67 6.49 3.93
N ASP A 124 6.00 7.02 4.96
CA ASP A 124 4.72 6.49 5.45
C ASP A 124 3.67 6.45 4.35
N SER A 125 3.67 7.47 3.49
CA SER A 125 2.78 7.58 2.34
C SER A 125 2.99 6.46 1.33
N LEU A 126 4.24 6.28 0.89
CA LEU A 126 4.61 5.27 -0.09
C LEU A 126 4.41 3.85 0.46
N TYR A 127 4.65 3.65 1.76
CA TYR A 127 4.34 2.39 2.43
C TYR A 127 2.85 2.09 2.41
N SER A 128 1.98 3.07 2.73
CA SER A 128 0.53 2.88 2.67
C SER A 128 0.05 2.55 1.26
N ILE A 129 0.61 3.19 0.23
CA ILE A 129 0.30 2.89 -1.18
C ILE A 129 0.74 1.46 -1.52
N LYS A 130 1.96 1.08 -1.13
CA LYS A 130 2.48 -0.27 -1.39
C LYS A 130 1.59 -1.35 -0.79
N GLU A 131 1.18 -1.22 0.47
CA GLU A 131 0.34 -2.23 1.14
C GLU A 131 -1.04 -2.36 0.48
N SER A 132 -1.68 -1.25 0.12
CA SER A 132 -2.99 -1.28 -0.54
C SER A 132 -2.90 -1.84 -1.97
N THR A 133 -1.91 -1.38 -2.75
CA THR A 133 -1.65 -1.89 -4.11
C THR A 133 -1.29 -3.37 -4.08
N PHE A 134 -0.48 -3.82 -3.11
CA PHE A 134 -0.14 -5.24 -2.96
C PHE A 134 -1.37 -6.08 -2.68
N SER A 135 -2.21 -5.68 -1.72
CA SER A 135 -3.39 -6.46 -1.33
C SER A 135 -4.32 -6.71 -2.53
N ASN A 136 -4.61 -5.65 -3.29
CA ASN A 136 -5.46 -5.76 -4.48
C ASN A 136 -4.80 -6.61 -5.58
N TRP A 137 -3.54 -6.31 -5.90
CA TRP A 137 -2.80 -7.04 -6.93
C TRP A 137 -2.65 -8.53 -6.58
N ALA A 138 -2.41 -8.85 -5.32
CA ALA A 138 -2.23 -10.22 -4.85
C ALA A 138 -3.54 -11.03 -5.01
N ILE A 139 -4.68 -10.44 -4.64
CA ILE A 139 -6.00 -11.07 -4.85
C ILE A 139 -6.25 -11.31 -6.35
N ASP A 140 -6.02 -10.29 -7.18
CA ASP A 140 -6.25 -10.37 -8.64
C ASP A 140 -5.36 -11.42 -9.32
N ASN A 141 -4.22 -11.76 -8.71
CA ASN A 141 -3.25 -12.73 -9.23
C ASN A 141 -3.30 -14.10 -8.49
N GLY A 142 -4.31 -14.33 -7.65
CA GLY A 142 -4.57 -15.64 -7.03
C GLY A 142 -3.62 -16.01 -5.88
N TYR A 143 -3.06 -15.01 -5.18
CA TYR A 143 -2.29 -15.24 -3.96
C TYR A 143 -3.21 -15.28 -2.74
N ASP A 144 -2.86 -16.13 -1.77
CA ASP A 144 -3.52 -16.18 -0.46
C ASP A 144 -2.85 -15.17 0.48
N LEU A 145 -3.57 -14.12 0.89
CA LEU A 145 -3.08 -13.07 1.81
C LEU A 145 -2.83 -13.57 3.24
N GLY A 146 -3.32 -14.75 3.62
CA GLY A 146 -3.00 -15.40 4.89
C GLY A 146 -1.56 -15.91 4.98
N PHE A 147 -0.91 -16.12 3.82
CA PHE A 147 0.45 -16.65 3.72
C PHE A 147 1.40 -15.76 2.90
N THR A 148 0.85 -15.00 1.97
CA THR A 148 1.60 -14.13 1.05
C THR A 148 1.74 -12.74 1.66
N ASN A 149 2.95 -12.41 2.09
CA ASN A 149 3.26 -11.10 2.62
C ASN A 149 3.70 -10.14 1.52
N SER A 150 3.39 -8.86 1.68
CA SER A 150 3.90 -7.81 0.81
C SER A 150 5.44 -7.74 0.89
N PRO A 151 6.13 -7.38 -0.20
CA PRO A 151 7.58 -7.24 -0.16
C PRO A 151 8.00 -6.06 0.72
N ASP A 152 9.17 -6.18 1.34
CA ASP A 152 9.78 -5.15 2.18
C ASP A 152 10.24 -3.97 1.32
N LEU A 153 9.85 -2.75 1.72
CA LEU A 153 10.16 -1.52 1.01
C LEU A 153 11.40 -0.82 1.52
N TYR A 154 12.27 -0.45 0.58
CA TYR A 154 13.33 0.54 0.77
C TYR A 154 13.07 1.72 -0.14
N ILE A 155 13.14 2.93 0.44
CA ILE A 155 13.03 4.17 -0.32
C ILE A 155 14.43 4.73 -0.51
N LYS A 156 14.79 4.95 -1.77
CA LYS A 156 16.12 5.39 -2.18
C LYS A 156 16.04 6.64 -3.04
N SER A 157 17.08 7.46 -3.03
CA SER A 157 17.30 8.46 -4.08
C SER A 157 18.00 7.84 -5.29
N GLU A 158 18.06 8.59 -6.39
CA GLU A 158 18.66 8.15 -7.65
C GLU A 158 20.13 7.69 -7.52
N ASP A 159 20.87 8.22 -6.56
CA ASP A 159 22.25 7.83 -6.23
C ASP A 159 22.37 6.67 -5.22
N ASP A 160 21.31 5.88 -5.05
CA ASP A 160 21.20 4.73 -4.15
C ASP A 160 21.26 5.04 -2.64
N THR A 161 21.29 6.32 -2.23
CA THR A 161 21.17 6.69 -0.81
C THR A 161 19.85 6.18 -0.25
N THR A 162 19.89 5.38 0.82
CA THR A 162 18.69 4.88 1.48
C THR A 162 18.12 5.95 2.39
N LEU A 163 16.91 6.42 2.07
CA LEU A 163 16.23 7.50 2.80
C LEU A 163 15.40 6.96 3.94
N ALA A 164 14.70 5.85 3.71
CA ALA A 164 13.90 5.13 4.69
C ALA A 164 13.79 3.65 4.32
N GLU A 165 13.54 2.79 5.30
CA GLU A 165 13.25 1.37 5.06
C GLU A 165 12.15 0.88 6.02
N GLU A 166 11.49 -0.21 5.65
CA GLU A 166 10.58 -0.92 6.54
C GLU A 166 11.31 -1.49 7.76
N SER A 167 10.71 -1.31 8.93
CA SER A 167 11.21 -1.76 10.21
C SER A 167 10.10 -2.40 11.02
N GLY A 168 10.44 -3.45 11.77
CA GLY A 168 9.52 -4.20 12.62
C GLY A 168 9.16 -5.57 12.03
N ILE A 169 8.76 -6.50 12.91
CA ILE A 169 8.37 -7.87 12.52
C ILE A 169 6.85 -8.03 12.53
N VAL A 170 6.17 -7.40 13.51
CA VAL A 170 4.71 -7.53 13.72
C VAL A 170 3.97 -6.26 13.33
N ASN A 171 4.46 -5.10 13.76
CA ASN A 171 3.90 -3.80 13.42
C ASN A 171 4.89 -3.08 12.50
N LYS A 172 4.89 -3.47 11.23
CA LYS A 172 5.78 -2.88 10.22
C LYS A 172 5.47 -1.39 10.04
N SER A 173 6.53 -0.59 9.93
CA SER A 173 6.47 0.87 9.75
C SER A 173 7.71 1.35 9.01
N MET A 174 7.66 2.52 8.40
CA MET A 174 8.85 3.11 7.78
C MET A 174 9.72 3.82 8.80
N LYS A 175 11.03 3.70 8.66
CA LYS A 175 12.01 4.42 9.47
C LYS A 175 13.02 5.17 8.61
N VAL A 176 13.08 6.49 8.79
CA VAL A 176 14.11 7.34 8.14
C VAL A 176 15.52 6.93 8.57
N LYS A 177 16.44 6.94 7.59
CA LYS A 177 17.84 6.50 7.72
C LYS A 177 18.86 7.61 7.51
N VAL A 178 18.47 8.69 6.84
CA VAL A 178 19.29 9.89 6.71
C VAL A 178 19.16 10.78 7.94
N ASN A 179 20.06 11.75 8.07
CA ASN A 179 20.05 12.71 9.16
C ASN A 179 20.27 14.12 8.60
N ASN A 180 19.15 14.79 8.27
CA ASN A 180 19.09 16.14 7.72
C ASN A 180 18.49 17.13 8.70
#